data_AF-A0AAE4FQ18-F1
#
_entry.id   AF-A0AAE4FQ18-F1
#
_cell.length_a   1.000
_cell.length_b   1.000
_cell.length_c   1.000
_cell.angle_alpha   90.00
_cell.angle_beta   90.00
_cell.angle_gamma   90.00
#
_symmetry.space_group_name_H-M   'P 1'
#
loop_
_entity.id
_entity.type
_entity.pdbx_description
1 polymer ?
#
loop_
_entity_poly.entity_id
_entity_poly.type
_entity_poly.pdbx_seq_one_letter_code
_entity_poly.pdbx_strand_id
1 'polypeptide(L)'
;MAKINRVFRVVIFLLTPIIGYRDIPIESYPPSVGASSDLAVPRFRVEAAVQRLIESYGPTTTKVQERPVSWQHSHFMCYDATGSYIGRVGGRPGRRYWEDSSGWKHY
;
A
#
# COMPACT_ATOMS: atom_id res chain seq x y z
N MET A 1 -42.52 -46.64 1.14
CA MET A 1 -41.76 -47.83 1.55
C MET A 1 -40.56 -47.39 2.40
N ALA A 2 -40.39 -48.05 3.54
CA ALA A 2 -39.31 -48.10 4.56
C ALA A 2 -38.43 -46.84 4.82
N LYS A 3 -38.50 -46.18 5.99
CA LYS A 3 -38.10 -46.56 7.39
C LYS A 3 -36.58 -46.76 7.56
N ILE A 4 -35.91 -45.83 8.26
CA ILE A 4 -35.44 -45.97 9.69
C ILE A 4 -33.95 -46.39 9.72
N ASN A 5 -33.01 -45.89 10.54
CA ASN A 5 -32.93 -45.63 12.00
C ASN A 5 -31.72 -44.69 12.22
N ARG A 6 -31.82 -43.59 12.99
CA ARG A 6 -31.68 -43.50 14.46
C ARG A 6 -30.26 -43.70 15.03
N VAL A 7 -29.82 -42.61 15.68
CA VAL A 7 -29.32 -42.56 17.07
C VAL A 7 -27.87 -43.01 17.30
N PHE A 8 -27.05 -42.11 17.86
CA PHE A 8 -26.29 -42.24 19.13
C PHE A 8 -25.42 -40.96 19.28
N ARG A 9 -25.82 -39.96 20.08
CA ARG A 9 -25.60 -39.76 21.53
C ARG A 9 -24.13 -39.63 21.99
N VAL A 10 -23.79 -38.40 22.43
CA VAL A 10 -23.17 -38.02 23.72
C VAL A 10 -21.67 -38.31 23.94
N VAL A 11 -20.98 -37.30 24.50
CA VAL A 11 -19.97 -37.30 25.61
C VAL A 11 -18.99 -36.14 25.33
N ILE A 12 -19.14 -34.94 25.92
CA ILE A 12 -18.81 -34.51 27.29
C ILE A 12 -17.31 -34.11 27.48
N PHE A 13 -17.14 -32.79 27.67
CA PHE A 13 -16.28 -32.09 28.64
C PHE A 13 -14.77 -31.84 28.40
N LEU A 14 -14.42 -30.60 28.80
CA LEU A 14 -13.22 -30.15 29.55
C LEU A 14 -11.98 -29.71 28.75
N LEU A 15 -11.69 -28.39 28.76
CA LEU A 15 -10.67 -27.75 29.60
C LEU A 15 -10.25 -26.36 29.10
N THR A 16 -10.51 -25.33 29.91
CA THR A 16 -9.67 -24.13 30.01
C THR A 16 -8.30 -24.50 30.61
N PRO A 17 -7.22 -23.78 30.24
CA PRO A 17 -6.48 -23.00 31.23
C PRO A 17 -6.22 -21.56 30.71
N ILE A 18 -6.66 -20.50 31.40
CA ILE A 18 -5.94 -19.65 32.39
C ILE A 18 -4.50 -19.24 31.98
N ILE A 19 -4.23 -17.93 32.16
CA ILE A 19 -2.93 -17.21 32.26
C ILE A 19 -2.34 -16.79 30.90
N GLY A 20 -2.10 -15.52 30.57
CA GLY A 20 -2.19 -14.23 31.26
C GLY A 20 -1.48 -13.18 30.39
N TYR A 21 -1.76 -11.89 30.56
CA TYR A 21 -0.78 -10.78 30.49
C TYR A 21 -1.51 -9.43 30.70
N ARG A 22 -1.40 -8.96 31.95
CA ARG A 22 -1.14 -7.59 32.41
C ARG A 22 -1.99 -6.44 31.85
N ASP A 23 -2.75 -5.85 32.76
CA ASP A 23 -3.07 -4.43 32.81
C ASP A 23 -1.80 -3.59 32.57
N ILE A 24 -1.73 -2.97 31.39
CA ILE A 24 -0.84 -1.83 31.16
C ILE A 24 -1.73 -0.60 31.32
N PRO A 25 -1.53 0.26 32.32
CA PRO A 25 -2.19 1.55 32.33
C PRO A 25 -1.72 2.31 31.09
N ILE A 26 -2.65 2.63 30.20
CA ILE A 26 -2.38 3.55 29.08
C ILE A 26 -2.16 4.91 29.72
N GLU A 27 -0.90 5.22 29.98
CA GLU A 27 -0.45 6.54 30.36
C GLU A 27 -0.81 7.50 29.22
N SER A 28 -1.83 8.31 29.47
CA SER A 28 -2.34 9.30 28.54
C SER A 28 -1.38 10.49 28.49
N TYR A 29 -0.32 10.36 27.70
CA TYR A 29 0.44 11.52 27.26
C TYR A 29 -0.38 12.28 26.20
N PRO A 30 -0.58 13.60 26.33
CA PRO A 30 -1.21 14.38 25.28
C PRO A 30 -0.33 14.30 24.02
N PRO A 31 -0.90 14.18 22.81
CA PRO A 31 -0.11 14.18 21.59
C PRO A 31 0.61 15.53 21.50
N SER A 32 1.94 15.49 21.63
CA SER A 32 2.82 16.63 21.45
C SER A 32 2.54 17.24 20.07
N VAL A 33 2.15 18.52 20.10
CA VAL A 33 1.88 19.36 18.94
C VAL A 33 3.15 19.45 18.11
N GLY A 34 3.16 18.74 16.99
CA GLY A 34 4.29 18.69 16.08
C GLY A 34 4.03 17.83 14.84
N ALA A 35 2.78 17.74 14.39
CA ALA A 35 2.46 17.18 13.08
C ALA A 35 2.91 18.18 12.02
N SER A 36 4.21 18.19 11.72
CA SER A 36 4.67 18.65 10.41
C SER A 36 3.97 17.73 9.41
N SER A 37 2.99 18.27 8.70
CA SER A 37 2.30 17.56 7.62
C SER A 37 3.28 17.44 6.45
N ASP A 38 4.32 16.63 6.62
CA ASP A 38 4.96 15.99 5.49
C ASP A 38 3.86 15.19 4.82
N LEU A 39 3.36 15.71 3.69
CA LEU A 39 2.53 14.98 2.75
C LEU A 39 3.40 13.85 2.20
N ALA A 40 3.60 12.82 3.02
CA ALA A 40 4.42 11.68 2.70
C ALA A 40 3.74 10.98 1.53
N VAL A 41 4.38 11.05 0.36
CA VAL A 41 3.92 10.35 -0.83
C VAL A 41 3.76 8.87 -0.47
N PRO A 42 2.64 8.23 -0.84
CA PRO A 42 2.45 6.81 -0.57
C PRO A 42 3.64 6.00 -1.13
N ARG A 43 4.07 4.98 -0.39
CA ARG A 43 5.08 4.04 -0.90
C ARG A 43 4.43 3.08 -1.89
N PHE A 44 4.78 3.21 -3.16
CA PHE A 44 4.31 2.32 -4.21
C PHE A 44 5.20 1.08 -4.32
N ARG A 45 4.65 -0.05 -4.76
CA ARG A 45 5.42 -1.28 -5.05
C ARG A 45 6.17 -1.14 -6.38
N VAL A 46 7.10 -0.20 -6.45
CA VAL A 46 7.90 0.13 -7.64
C VAL A 46 9.38 0.16 -7.32
N GLU A 47 10.23 0.24 -8.35
CA GLU A 47 11.67 0.43 -8.21
C GLU A 47 11.99 1.71 -7.40
N ALA A 48 13.02 1.68 -6.55
CA ALA A 48 13.37 2.81 -5.70
C ALA A 48 13.64 4.12 -6.49
N ALA A 49 14.23 4.01 -7.68
CA ALA A 49 14.44 5.16 -8.57
C ALA A 49 13.11 5.78 -9.02
N VAL A 50 12.10 4.95 -9.30
CA VAL A 50 10.75 5.40 -9.68
C VAL A 50 10.09 6.09 -8.50
N GLN A 51 10.16 5.51 -7.30
CA GLN A 51 9.61 6.11 -6.09
C GLN A 51 10.21 7.51 -5.82
N ARG A 52 11.54 7.66 -5.93
CA ARG A 52 12.22 8.96 -5.72
C ARG A 52 11.78 10.03 -6.72
N LEU A 53 11.59 9.65 -7.99
CA LEU A 53 11.09 10.57 -9.02
C LEU A 53 9.66 11.02 -8.72
N ILE A 54 8.80 10.09 -8.27
CA ILE A 54 7.43 10.43 -7.87
C ILE A 54 7.44 11.35 -6.64
N GLU A 55 8.28 11.07 -5.64
CA GLU A 55 8.45 11.92 -4.45
C GLU A 55 8.91 13.34 -4.82
N SER A 56 9.77 13.48 -5.82
CA SER A 56 10.36 14.76 -6.21
C SER A 56 9.44 15.59 -7.12
N TYR A 57 8.79 14.96 -8.10
CA TYR A 57 8.09 15.67 -9.19
C TYR A 57 6.58 15.43 -9.21
N GLY A 58 6.08 14.39 -8.53
CA GLY A 58 4.66 14.06 -8.47
C GLY A 58 4.18 13.78 -7.04
N PRO A 59 4.37 14.69 -6.06
CA PRO A 59 4.04 14.41 -4.66
C PRO A 59 2.54 14.20 -4.41
N THR A 60 1.69 14.65 -5.32
CA THR A 60 0.23 14.42 -5.28
C THR A 60 -0.19 13.06 -5.85
N THR A 61 0.76 12.23 -6.27
CA THR A 61 0.47 10.88 -6.78
C THR A 61 -0.15 10.04 -5.67
N THR A 62 -1.33 9.50 -5.95
CA THR A 62 -2.00 8.53 -5.05
C THR A 62 -2.09 7.15 -5.68
N LYS A 63 -1.95 7.06 -7.00
CA LYS A 63 -2.02 5.81 -7.76
C LYS A 63 -0.98 5.78 -8.85
N VAL A 64 -0.29 4.65 -8.96
CA VAL A 64 0.67 4.37 -10.03
C VAL A 64 0.20 3.15 -10.81
N GLN A 65 0.15 3.26 -12.13
CA GLN A 65 -0.13 2.16 -13.04
C GLN A 65 1.10 1.86 -13.89
N GLU A 66 1.60 0.65 -13.79
CA GLU A 66 2.64 0.16 -14.69
C GLU A 66 2.06 -0.18 -16.07
N ARG A 67 2.70 0.32 -17.12
CA ARG A 67 2.40 0.09 -18.53
C ARG A 67 3.67 -0.47 -19.19
N PRO A 68 3.75 -1.79 -19.43
CA PRO A 68 4.90 -2.37 -20.11
C PRO A 68 4.98 -1.85 -21.56
N VAL A 69 6.17 -1.41 -21.97
CA VAL A 69 6.49 -0.94 -23.33
C VAL A 69 7.29 -2.01 -24.08
N SER A 70 8.23 -2.65 -23.38
CA SER A 70 8.97 -3.83 -23.86
C SER A 70 9.36 -4.69 -22.66
N TRP A 71 9.98 -5.85 -22.91
CA TRP A 71 10.41 -6.80 -21.87
C TRP A 71 11.26 -6.16 -20.75
N GLN A 72 12.04 -5.12 -21.06
CA GLN A 72 12.94 -4.46 -20.12
C GLN A 72 12.58 -2.99 -19.86
N HIS A 73 11.40 -2.54 -20.31
CA HIS A 73 11.02 -1.13 -20.25
C HIS A 73 9.53 -1.02 -19.94
N SER A 74 9.23 -0.41 -18.81
CA SER A 74 7.86 -0.06 -18.41
C SER A 74 7.77 1.45 -18.17
N HIS A 75 6.63 2.03 -18.53
CA HIS A 75 6.22 3.35 -18.08
C HIS A 75 5.36 3.23 -16.83
N PHE A 76 5.56 4.12 -15.86
CA PHE A 76 4.74 4.19 -14.66
C PHE A 76 3.89 5.46 -14.73
N MET A 77 2.62 5.29 -15.08
CA MET A 77 1.65 6.38 -15.18
C MET A 77 1.19 6.76 -13.78
N CYS A 78 1.31 8.04 -13.42
CA CYS A 78 0.97 8.55 -12.10
C CYS A 78 -0.34 9.34 -12.17
N TYR A 79 -1.20 9.12 -11.17
CA TYR A 79 -2.50 9.73 -11.06
C TYR A 79 -2.71 10.32 -9.67
N ASP A 80 -3.46 11.41 -9.61
CA ASP A 80 -3.88 12.03 -8.36
C ASP A 80 -5.10 11.31 -7.73
N ALA A 81 -5.57 11.81 -6.58
CA ALA A 81 -6.73 11.27 -5.86
C ALA A 81 -8.04 11.33 -6.67
N THR A 82 -8.14 12.23 -7.65
CA THR A 82 -9.32 12.36 -8.53
C THR A 82 -9.28 11.37 -9.69
N GLY A 83 -8.15 10.70 -9.90
CA GLY A 83 -7.88 9.85 -11.06
C GLY A 83 -7.36 10.62 -12.27
N SER A 84 -7.00 11.90 -12.11
CA SER A 84 -6.43 12.73 -13.17
C SER A 84 -4.95 12.38 -13.37
N TYR A 85 -4.53 12.35 -14.64
CA TYR A 85 -3.14 12.11 -15.01
C TYR A 85 -2.27 13.32 -14.69
N ILE A 86 -1.18 13.11 -13.94
CA ILE A 86 -0.25 14.16 -13.52
C ILE A 86 1.10 14.07 -14.22
N GLY A 87 1.48 12.88 -14.67
CA GLY A 87 2.77 12.63 -15.29
C GLY A 87 3.11 11.15 -15.30
N ARG A 88 4.30 10.82 -15.81
CA ARG A 88 4.78 9.44 -15.86
C ARG A 88 6.26 9.35 -15.55
N VAL A 89 6.67 8.23 -14.97
CA VAL A 89 8.08 7.83 -14.94
C VAL A 89 8.37 6.94 -16.14
N GLY A 90 9.23 7.42 -17.04
CA GLY A 90 9.66 6.74 -18.24
C GLY A 90 11.10 6.23 -18.16
N GLY A 91 11.59 5.71 -19.29
CA GLY A 91 12.97 5.24 -19.43
C GLY A 91 13.23 3.82 -18.93
N ARG A 92 14.43 3.32 -19.23
CA ARG A 92 14.90 1.99 -18.83
C ARG A 92 15.34 1.99 -17.35
N PRO A 93 15.40 0.83 -16.67
CA PRO A 93 16.06 0.72 -15.37
C PRO A 93 17.45 1.38 -15.41
N GLY A 94 17.76 2.20 -14.39
CA GLY A 94 19.00 2.99 -14.31
C GLY A 94 19.06 4.27 -15.16
N ARG A 95 18.08 4.52 -16.04
CA ARG A 95 17.91 5.78 -16.81
C ARG A 95 16.47 6.28 -16.75
N ARG A 96 15.89 6.19 -15.55
CA ARG A 96 14.53 6.65 -15.30
C ARG A 96 14.47 8.17 -15.38
N TYR A 97 13.35 8.70 -15.82
CA TYR A 97 13.08 10.13 -15.82
C TYR A 97 11.58 10.35 -15.53
N TRP A 98 11.26 11.46 -14.89
CA TRP A 98 9.90 11.97 -14.82
C TRP A 98 9.57 12.74 -16.11
N GLU A 99 8.36 12.55 -16.63
CA GLU A 99 7.80 13.35 -17.71
C GLU A 99 6.48 13.96 -17.25
N ASP A 100 6.43 15.29 -17.23
CA ASP A 100 5.23 16.04 -16.81
C ASP A 100 4.17 16.13 -17.91
N SER A 101 3.05 16.81 -17.62
CA SER A 101 1.95 17.00 -18.57
C SER A 101 2.33 17.87 -19.78
N SER A 102 3.37 18.70 -19.67
CA SER A 102 3.93 19.48 -20.77
C SER A 102 4.97 18.73 -21.60
N GLY A 103 5.32 17.49 -21.21
CA GLY A 103 6.30 16.66 -21.90
C GLY A 103 7.75 16.97 -21.54
N TRP A 104 8.00 17.81 -20.53
CA TRP A 104 9.35 18.09 -20.05
C TRP A 104 9.86 16.90 -19.23
N LYS A 105 11.15 16.60 -19.43
CA LYS A 105 11.80 15.42 -18.86
C LYS A 105 12.78 15.83 -17.77
N HIS A 106 12.66 15.18 -16.62
CA HIS A 106 13.52 15.39 -15.45
C HIS A 106 14.20 14.07 -15.10
N TYR A 107 15.53 14.06 -15.13
CA TYR A 107 16.37 12.88 -14.89
C TYR A 107 16.79 12.77 -13.42
#